data_AF-A0AAV6FUB5-F1
#
_entry.id   AF-A0AAV6FUB5-F1
#
_cell.length_a   1.000
_cell.length_b   1.000
_cell.length_c   1.000
_cell.angle_alpha   90.00
_cell.angle_beta   90.00
_cell.angle_gamma   90.00
#
_symmetry.space_group_name_H-M   'P 1'
#
loop_
_entity.id
_entity.type
_entity.pdbx_description
1 polymer ?
#
loop_
_entity_poly.entity_id
_entity_poly.type
_entity_poly.pdbx_seq_one_letter_code
_entity_poly.pdbx_strand_id
1 'polypeptide(L)'
;MSQTVGHVDFYPNGGEQMPGCPQNAAVENVDPNNIWEGTRFFVACNHQRSYQYYSDSILNRSGFTGYPCNDFSTFESIVCKPAPSYLPVLESDSDSLPVNPDPFDYFFDLQPGYRYHVNVTIDGTRRNPGYFKVALYGASDNTRQYRIFIGFLKPGGSYDTFVDTERDVGEVTHVKFVWNNNIINPMLPRFGATRIQVLRGQDSRTFEFCRQEKVLENVLQTLSPCGSP
;
A
#
# COMPACT_ATOMS: atom_id res chain seq x y z
N MET A 1 11.52 -14.89 17.10
CA MET A 1 12.89 -14.31 16.99
C MET A 1 12.77 -13.05 16.16
N SER A 2 13.52 -12.00 16.48
CA SER A 2 13.61 -10.77 15.66
C SER A 2 14.88 -10.70 14.82
N GLN A 3 15.90 -11.48 15.18
CA GLN A 3 17.14 -11.63 14.43
C GLN A 3 16.87 -12.17 13.02
N THR A 4 17.52 -11.56 12.02
CA THR A 4 17.56 -12.05 10.64
C THR A 4 18.34 -13.36 10.56
N VAL A 5 17.75 -14.37 9.91
CA VAL A 5 18.34 -15.72 9.84
C VAL A 5 18.30 -16.32 8.44
N GLY A 6 17.71 -15.62 7.46
CA GLY A 6 17.63 -16.05 6.08
C GLY A 6 18.51 -15.21 5.14
N HIS A 7 18.50 -15.60 3.86
CA HIS A 7 18.91 -14.69 2.78
C HIS A 7 17.87 -13.59 2.55
N VAL A 8 16.61 -13.89 2.90
CA VAL A 8 15.43 -13.03 2.77
C VAL A 8 14.59 -13.26 4.02
N ASP A 9 14.40 -12.22 4.81
CA ASP A 9 13.57 -12.25 6.00
C ASP A 9 12.33 -11.38 5.78
N PHE A 10 11.16 -11.97 6.00
CA PHE A 10 9.86 -11.35 5.81
C PHE A 10 9.21 -11.01 7.14
N TYR A 11 8.77 -9.77 7.29
CA TYR A 11 8.16 -9.21 8.51
C TYR A 11 6.73 -8.72 8.22
N PRO A 12 5.76 -9.63 8.03
CA PRO A 12 4.38 -9.25 7.77
C PRO A 12 3.80 -8.42 8.92
N ASN A 13 3.18 -7.27 8.64
CA ASN A 13 2.62 -6.36 9.64
C ASN A 13 3.63 -6.02 10.77
N GLY A 14 4.92 -5.89 10.42
CA GLY A 14 6.01 -5.60 11.35
C GLY A 14 6.56 -6.82 12.11
N GLY A 15 6.00 -8.02 11.94
CA GLY A 15 6.55 -9.27 12.50
C GLY A 15 6.21 -9.54 13.97
N GLU A 16 5.51 -8.64 14.66
CA GLU A 16 5.21 -8.78 16.10
C GLU A 16 3.73 -9.10 16.38
N GLN A 17 2.82 -8.23 15.93
CA GLN A 17 1.39 -8.35 16.19
C GLN A 17 0.60 -8.48 14.90
N MET A 18 -0.02 -9.63 14.72
CA MET A 18 -0.79 -9.92 13.52
C MET A 18 -2.24 -9.45 13.67
N PRO A 19 -2.86 -8.88 12.61
CA PRO A 19 -4.26 -8.53 12.61
C PRO A 19 -5.16 -9.72 13.00
N GLY A 20 -6.11 -9.46 13.91
CA GLY A 20 -7.05 -10.45 14.43
C GLY A 20 -6.50 -11.38 15.52
N CYS A 21 -5.22 -11.24 15.92
CA CYS A 21 -4.66 -12.03 17.02
C CYS A 21 -4.70 -11.29 18.37
N PRO A 22 -5.17 -11.92 19.46
CA PRO A 22 -5.01 -11.38 20.80
C PRO A 22 -3.54 -11.37 21.24
N GLN A 23 -3.17 -10.44 22.10
CA GLN A 23 -1.85 -10.43 22.74
C GLN A 23 -1.85 -11.30 24.01
N ASN A 24 -0.71 -11.95 24.26
CA ASN A 24 -0.45 -12.58 25.55
C ASN A 24 -0.20 -11.50 26.62
N ALA A 25 -0.64 -11.75 27.85
CA ALA A 25 -0.30 -10.87 28.96
C ALA A 25 1.22 -10.88 29.21
N ALA A 26 1.79 -9.72 29.53
CA ALA A 26 3.17 -9.63 29.98
C ALA A 26 3.28 -10.30 31.35
N VAL A 27 4.01 -11.42 31.41
CA VAL A 27 4.29 -12.12 32.67
C VAL A 27 5.79 -12.30 32.77
N GLU A 28 6.37 -11.81 33.86
CA GLU A 28 7.77 -12.10 34.18
C GLU A 28 7.91 -13.59 34.49
N ASN A 29 8.95 -14.23 33.95
CA ASN A 29 9.27 -15.65 34.15
C ASN A 29 8.24 -16.63 33.54
N VAL A 30 8.31 -16.76 32.21
CA VAL A 30 7.58 -17.79 31.47
C VAL A 30 8.48 -19.02 31.31
N ASP A 31 8.07 -20.15 31.91
CA ASP A 31 8.66 -21.45 31.57
C ASP A 31 8.11 -21.92 30.21
N PRO A 32 8.95 -22.02 29.16
CA PRO A 32 8.52 -22.45 27.84
C PRO A 32 8.08 -23.91 27.80
N ASN A 33 8.54 -24.78 28.72
CA ASN A 33 8.14 -26.19 28.76
C ASN A 33 6.64 -26.31 29.08
N ASN A 34 6.14 -25.49 30.01
CA ASN A 34 4.71 -25.49 30.35
C ASN A 34 3.82 -25.00 29.19
N ILE A 35 4.35 -24.12 28.33
CA ILE A 35 3.64 -23.72 27.11
C ILE A 35 3.63 -24.89 26.11
N TRP A 36 4.80 -25.52 25.91
CA TRP A 36 4.96 -26.61 24.94
C TRP A 36 4.15 -27.85 25.31
N GLU A 37 4.10 -28.20 26.59
CA GLU A 37 3.30 -29.30 27.14
C GLU A 37 1.80 -28.96 27.22
N GLY A 38 1.41 -27.71 26.96
CA GLY A 38 0.02 -27.25 27.02
C GLY A 38 -0.54 -27.13 28.45
N THR A 39 0.31 -27.18 29.48
CA THR A 39 -0.08 -27.03 30.89
C THR A 39 -0.30 -25.57 31.28
N ARG A 40 0.15 -24.62 30.44
CA ARG A 40 -0.08 -23.19 30.59
C ARG A 40 -0.78 -22.61 29.37
N PHE A 41 -1.78 -21.77 29.61
CA PHE A 41 -2.46 -21.03 28.56
C PHE A 41 -1.51 -20.07 27.83
N PHE A 42 -1.48 -20.16 26.51
CA PHE A 42 -0.69 -19.31 25.62
C PHE A 42 -1.47 -19.05 24.32
N VAL A 43 -1.61 -17.78 23.95
CA VAL A 43 -2.21 -17.37 22.69
C VAL A 43 -1.20 -17.58 21.57
N ALA A 44 -1.27 -18.74 20.92
CA ALA A 44 -0.37 -19.12 19.83
C ALA A 44 -0.68 -18.43 18.47
N CYS A 45 -1.72 -17.59 18.40
CA CYS A 45 -2.24 -17.02 17.16
C CYS A 45 -1.14 -16.34 16.31
N ASN A 46 -0.37 -15.41 16.87
CA ASN A 46 0.72 -14.73 16.13
C ASN A 46 1.76 -15.73 15.60
N HIS A 47 2.12 -16.74 16.39
CA HIS A 47 3.09 -17.76 15.98
C HIS A 47 2.57 -18.62 14.81
N GLN A 48 1.28 -18.98 14.85
CA GLN A 48 0.62 -19.79 13.82
C GLN A 48 0.38 -19.04 12.51
N ARG A 49 0.44 -17.70 12.49
CA ARG A 49 0.24 -16.93 11.26
C ARG A 49 1.29 -17.21 10.18
N SER A 50 2.51 -17.58 10.58
CA SER A 50 3.61 -17.86 9.65
C SER A 50 3.24 -18.92 8.60
N TYR A 51 2.80 -20.11 9.02
CA TYR A 51 2.41 -21.17 8.08
C TYR A 51 1.09 -20.86 7.35
N GLN A 52 0.19 -20.07 7.96
CA GLN A 52 -1.07 -19.67 7.30
C GLN A 52 -0.77 -18.76 6.12
N TYR A 53 0.08 -17.76 6.31
CA TYR A 53 0.52 -16.86 5.25
C TYR A 53 1.30 -17.59 4.16
N TYR A 54 2.15 -18.54 4.56
CA TYR A 54 2.82 -19.42 3.61
C TYR A 54 1.84 -20.28 2.80
N SER A 55 0.80 -20.83 3.44
CA SER A 55 -0.21 -21.63 2.75
C SER A 55 -1.06 -20.78 1.79
N ASP A 56 -1.42 -19.57 2.19
CA ASP A 56 -2.24 -18.65 1.39
C ASP A 56 -1.46 -18.07 0.20
N SER A 57 -0.15 -17.84 0.35
CA SER A 57 0.70 -17.30 -0.71
C SER A 57 0.84 -18.25 -1.90
N ILE A 58 0.73 -19.57 -1.69
CA ILE A 58 0.72 -20.59 -2.76
C ILE A 58 -0.40 -20.31 -3.79
N LEU A 59 -1.57 -19.87 -3.31
CA LEU A 59 -2.73 -19.60 -4.17
C LEU A 59 -2.82 -18.13 -4.59
N ASN A 60 -2.24 -17.22 -3.82
CA ASN A 60 -2.35 -15.77 -4.04
C ASN A 60 -1.00 -15.06 -3.97
N ARG A 61 -0.06 -15.43 -4.85
CA ARG A 61 1.30 -14.89 -4.90
C ARG A 61 1.36 -13.35 -4.85
N SER A 62 0.51 -12.67 -5.60
CA SER A 62 0.47 -11.21 -5.68
C SER A 62 0.05 -10.52 -4.38
N GLY A 63 -0.55 -11.25 -3.43
CA GLY A 63 -0.98 -10.76 -2.13
C GLY A 63 0.11 -10.68 -1.06
N PHE A 64 1.29 -11.24 -1.34
CA PHE A 64 2.40 -11.44 -0.37
C PHE A 64 3.71 -10.84 -0.88
N THR A 65 3.62 -9.72 -1.61
CA THR A 65 4.78 -9.00 -2.14
C THR A 65 5.47 -8.22 -1.02
N GLY A 66 6.73 -8.57 -0.73
CA GLY A 66 7.56 -7.89 0.26
C GLY A 66 8.23 -6.64 -0.30
N TYR A 67 8.21 -5.55 0.47
CA TYR A 67 8.89 -4.30 0.13
C TYR A 67 10.17 -4.18 0.96
N PRO A 68 11.35 -4.04 0.33
CA PRO A 68 12.59 -3.85 1.05
C PRO A 68 12.55 -2.53 1.81
N CYS A 69 12.82 -2.57 3.11
CA CYS A 69 12.76 -1.40 3.97
C CYS A 69 13.70 -1.58 5.17
N ASN A 70 14.12 -0.50 5.80
CA ASN A 70 15.05 -0.58 6.94
C ASN A 70 14.35 -1.02 8.24
N ASP A 71 13.08 -0.63 8.39
CA ASP A 71 12.25 -0.97 9.55
C ASP A 71 10.77 -0.77 9.20
N PHE A 72 9.88 -1.28 10.06
CA PHE A 72 8.44 -1.20 9.81
C PHE A 72 7.90 0.24 9.80
N SER A 73 8.48 1.16 10.60
CA SER A 73 8.03 2.56 10.64
C SER A 73 8.37 3.33 9.35
N THR A 74 9.51 3.00 8.73
CA THR A 74 9.88 3.53 7.41
C THR A 74 9.00 2.96 6.29
N PHE A 75 8.54 1.71 6.45
CA PHE A 75 7.58 1.09 5.55
C PHE A 75 6.20 1.78 5.64
N GLU A 76 5.71 2.07 6.85
CA GLU A 76 4.44 2.78 7.06
C GLU A 76 4.47 4.23 6.56
N SER A 77 5.64 4.89 6.58
CA SER A 77 5.80 6.31 6.23
C SER A 77 5.95 6.61 4.73
N ILE A 78 5.62 5.66 3.85
CA ILE A 78 5.60 5.82 2.37
C ILE A 78 7.01 5.89 1.75
N VAL A 79 8.08 5.74 2.53
CA VAL A 79 9.47 5.91 2.05
C VAL A 79 9.92 4.75 1.17
N CYS A 80 9.44 3.54 1.46
CA CYS A 80 9.88 2.33 0.79
C CYS A 80 9.11 2.09 -0.52
N LYS A 81 9.70 2.56 -1.62
CA LYS A 81 9.14 2.44 -2.97
C LYS A 81 9.40 1.03 -3.55
N PRO A 82 8.51 0.53 -4.43
CA PRO A 82 8.79 -0.65 -5.23
C PRO A 82 10.13 -0.49 -5.95
N ALA A 83 11.05 -1.44 -5.77
CA ALA A 83 12.30 -1.42 -6.52
C ALA A 83 12.02 -1.74 -8.00
N PRO A 84 12.71 -1.11 -8.97
CA PRO A 84 12.44 -1.31 -10.39
C PRO A 84 12.66 -2.74 -10.90
N SER A 85 13.39 -3.57 -10.15
CA SER A 85 13.97 -4.81 -10.68
C SER A 85 13.42 -6.11 -10.09
N TYR A 86 12.81 -6.10 -8.90
CA TYR A 86 12.12 -7.28 -8.34
C TYR A 86 11.55 -6.97 -6.97
N LEU A 87 10.35 -7.46 -6.65
CA LEU A 87 9.88 -7.56 -5.27
C LEU A 87 9.67 -9.03 -4.92
N PRO A 88 10.32 -9.55 -3.86
CA PRO A 88 10.18 -10.95 -3.50
C PRO A 88 8.76 -11.25 -3.04
N VAL A 89 8.23 -12.37 -3.51
CA VAL A 89 6.97 -12.94 -3.02
C VAL A 89 7.30 -14.05 -2.02
N LEU A 90 6.53 -14.14 -0.93
CA LEU A 90 6.71 -15.10 0.16
C LEU A 90 6.84 -16.59 -0.28
N GLU A 91 6.43 -16.95 -1.50
CA GLU A 91 6.49 -18.33 -2.03
C GLU A 91 7.40 -18.49 -3.25
N SER A 92 7.29 -17.64 -4.29
CA SER A 92 7.82 -18.01 -5.62
C SER A 92 9.28 -17.68 -5.88
N ASP A 93 9.92 -16.89 -5.03
CA ASP A 93 11.14 -16.20 -5.42
C ASP A 93 12.28 -16.15 -4.40
N SER A 94 12.16 -16.82 -3.25
CA SER A 94 13.31 -16.96 -2.33
C SER A 94 14.54 -17.55 -3.02
N ASP A 95 14.33 -18.40 -4.02
CA ASP A 95 15.38 -19.17 -4.72
C ASP A 95 15.94 -18.45 -5.95
N SER A 96 15.25 -17.45 -6.48
CA SER A 96 15.57 -16.73 -7.74
C SER A 96 16.09 -15.30 -7.50
N LEU A 97 16.08 -14.84 -6.25
CA LEU A 97 16.55 -13.51 -5.90
C LEU A 97 18.06 -13.38 -6.19
N PRO A 98 18.49 -12.29 -6.85
CA PRO A 98 19.91 -11.98 -6.90
C PRO A 98 20.41 -11.87 -5.47
N VAL A 99 21.40 -12.69 -5.12
CA VAL A 99 22.06 -12.70 -3.81
C VAL A 99 22.61 -11.29 -3.57
N ASN A 100 21.84 -10.47 -2.85
CA ASN A 100 22.32 -9.19 -2.40
C ASN A 100 23.20 -9.49 -1.17
N PRO A 101 24.47 -9.07 -1.15
CA PRO A 101 25.38 -9.38 -0.04
C PRO A 101 24.96 -8.77 1.29
N ASP A 102 24.04 -7.79 1.26
CA ASP A 102 23.47 -7.16 2.44
C ASP A 102 22.07 -7.74 2.73
N PRO A 103 21.82 -8.29 3.93
CA PRO A 103 20.49 -8.75 4.32
C PRO A 103 19.55 -7.54 4.39
N PHE A 104 18.51 -7.55 3.55
CA PHE A 104 17.43 -6.57 3.62
C PHE A 104 16.20 -7.21 4.27
N ASP A 105 15.58 -6.45 5.16
CA ASP A 105 14.30 -6.82 5.76
C ASP A 105 13.18 -6.45 4.79
N TYR A 106 12.27 -7.39 4.56
CA TYR A 106 11.12 -7.21 3.67
C TYR A 106 9.84 -7.12 4.49
N PHE A 107 9.14 -5.99 4.37
CA PHE A 107 7.89 -5.74 5.08
C PHE A 107 6.71 -5.78 4.10
N PHE A 108 5.59 -6.32 4.54
CA PHE A 108 4.32 -6.26 3.81
C PHE A 108 3.14 -6.30 4.77
N ASP A 109 2.02 -5.69 4.39
CA ASP A 109 0.77 -5.83 5.12
C ASP A 109 -0.12 -6.83 4.40
N LEU A 110 -0.73 -7.73 5.18
CA LEU A 110 -1.54 -8.82 4.63
C LEU A 110 -2.99 -8.46 4.39
N GLN A 111 -3.36 -7.29 4.87
CA GLN A 111 -4.60 -6.63 4.58
C GLN A 111 -4.22 -5.18 4.35
N PRO A 112 -4.18 -4.67 3.11
CA PRO A 112 -4.67 -5.23 1.83
C PRO A 112 -3.57 -5.77 0.87
N GLY A 113 -3.84 -6.89 0.20
CA GLY A 113 -2.85 -7.64 -0.60
C GLY A 113 -2.29 -6.97 -1.86
N TYR A 114 -2.85 -5.85 -2.33
CA TYR A 114 -2.32 -5.13 -3.49
C TYR A 114 -2.04 -3.66 -3.19
N ARG A 115 -0.78 -3.26 -3.31
CA ARG A 115 -0.32 -1.90 -3.08
C ARG A 115 0.02 -1.17 -4.37
N TYR A 116 -0.50 0.04 -4.50
CA TYR A 116 -0.25 0.97 -5.60
C TYR A 116 0.35 2.26 -5.06
N HIS A 117 1.48 2.69 -5.59
CA HIS A 117 1.98 4.04 -5.32
C HIS A 117 1.31 5.01 -6.29
N VAL A 118 0.55 5.97 -5.75
CA VAL A 118 -0.21 6.94 -6.54
C VAL A 118 0.40 8.32 -6.34
N ASN A 119 0.88 8.93 -7.42
CA ASN A 119 1.31 10.33 -7.45
C ASN A 119 0.31 11.17 -8.25
N VAL A 120 -0.21 12.22 -7.61
CA VAL A 120 -1.24 13.10 -8.16
C VAL A 120 -0.69 14.52 -8.26
N THR A 121 -0.62 15.04 -9.48
CA THR A 121 -0.41 16.47 -9.74
C THR A 121 -1.75 17.13 -9.98
N ILE A 122 -2.02 18.22 -9.25
CA ILE A 122 -3.28 18.96 -9.33
C ILE A 122 -3.08 20.36 -9.89
N ASP A 123 -4.10 20.89 -10.54
CA ASP A 123 -4.22 22.30 -10.88
C ASP A 123 -5.57 22.84 -10.39
N GLY A 124 -5.64 24.14 -10.15
CA GLY A 124 -6.84 24.77 -9.62
C GLY A 124 -6.89 26.26 -9.92
N THR A 125 -7.91 26.93 -9.40
CA THR A 125 -8.04 28.39 -9.54
C THR A 125 -7.09 29.14 -8.61
N ARG A 126 -6.93 28.64 -7.37
CA ARG A 126 -6.14 29.25 -6.30
C ARG A 126 -5.93 28.28 -5.16
N ARG A 127 -4.98 28.57 -4.27
CA ARG A 127 -4.77 27.80 -3.05
C ARG A 127 -6.06 27.70 -2.21
N ASN A 128 -6.42 26.50 -1.78
CA ASN A 128 -7.67 26.26 -1.06
C ASN A 128 -7.52 25.11 -0.04
N PRO A 129 -8.05 25.24 1.20
CA PRO A 129 -8.09 24.13 2.14
C PRO A 129 -9.12 23.07 1.70
N GLY A 130 -8.68 21.82 1.61
CA GLY A 130 -9.49 20.73 1.10
C GLY A 130 -8.80 19.39 1.19
N TYR A 131 -9.43 18.39 0.62
CA TYR A 131 -8.85 17.08 0.41
C TYR A 131 -9.27 16.56 -0.96
N PHE A 132 -8.56 15.56 -1.46
CA PHE A 132 -8.99 14.85 -2.65
C PHE A 132 -8.80 13.35 -2.50
N LYS A 133 -9.58 12.63 -3.28
CA LYS A 133 -9.59 11.18 -3.34
C LYS A 133 -9.38 10.71 -4.76
N VAL A 134 -8.80 9.52 -4.88
CA VAL A 134 -8.61 8.82 -6.15
C VAL A 134 -9.21 7.42 -6.06
N ALA A 135 -9.79 6.95 -7.15
CA ALA A 135 -10.20 5.57 -7.35
C ALA A 135 -9.60 5.04 -8.65
N LEU A 136 -9.07 3.82 -8.62
CA LEU A 136 -8.46 3.14 -9.76
C LEU A 136 -9.51 2.24 -10.43
N TYR A 137 -9.52 2.24 -11.76
CA TYR A 137 -10.39 1.38 -12.56
C TYR A 137 -9.54 0.61 -13.55
N GLY A 138 -9.49 -0.70 -13.39
CA GLY A 138 -8.75 -1.57 -14.30
C GLY A 138 -9.65 -2.57 -15.04
N ALA A 139 -9.01 -3.44 -15.80
CA ALA A 139 -9.70 -4.46 -16.60
C ALA A 139 -10.43 -5.51 -15.76
N SER A 140 -9.96 -5.77 -14.54
CA SER A 140 -10.48 -6.84 -13.68
C SER A 140 -11.46 -6.34 -12.62
N ASP A 141 -11.18 -5.19 -12.00
CA ASP A 141 -11.99 -4.63 -10.92
C ASP A 141 -11.76 -3.10 -10.79
N ASN A 142 -12.43 -2.47 -9.83
CA ASN A 142 -12.21 -1.09 -9.42
C ASN A 142 -12.04 -0.96 -7.91
N THR A 143 -11.43 0.14 -7.49
CA THR A 143 -11.23 0.44 -6.08
C THR A 143 -12.33 1.36 -5.55
N ARG A 144 -12.52 1.35 -4.22
CA ARG A 144 -13.15 2.48 -3.53
C ARG A 144 -12.31 3.76 -3.70
N GLN A 145 -12.85 4.89 -3.24
CA GLN A 145 -12.13 6.16 -3.23
C GLN A 145 -11.19 6.24 -2.03
N TYR A 146 -9.90 6.41 -2.28
CA TYR A 146 -8.87 6.59 -1.26
C TYR A 146 -8.48 8.04 -1.14
N ARG A 147 -8.40 8.57 0.09
CA ARG A 147 -7.96 9.94 0.34
C ARG A 147 -6.45 10.02 0.18
N ILE A 148 -6.01 10.75 -0.83
CA ILE A 148 -4.59 10.89 -1.15
C ILE A 148 -3.94 12.00 -0.34
N PHE A 149 -4.63 13.14 -0.20
CA PHE A 149 -4.10 14.27 0.55
C PHE A 149 -5.23 15.06 1.22
N ILE A 150 -4.90 15.64 2.38
CA ILE A 150 -5.73 16.59 3.12
C ILE A 150 -4.87 17.75 3.59
N GLY A 151 -5.32 18.98 3.37
CA GLY A 151 -4.60 20.17 3.76
C GLY A 151 -4.83 21.32 2.79
N PHE A 152 -3.78 22.08 2.49
CA PHE A 152 -3.86 23.17 1.50
C PHE A 152 -3.54 22.66 0.10
N LEU A 153 -4.57 22.55 -0.73
CA LEU A 153 -4.46 22.24 -2.15
C LEU A 153 -3.83 23.43 -2.86
N LYS A 154 -2.69 23.21 -3.53
CA LYS A 154 -1.95 24.23 -4.27
C LYS A 154 -1.98 23.90 -5.77
N PRO A 155 -2.38 24.83 -6.65
CA PRO A 155 -2.23 24.67 -8.10
C PRO A 155 -0.77 24.35 -8.47
N GLY A 156 -0.56 23.33 -9.32
CA GLY A 156 0.76 22.81 -9.67
C GLY A 156 1.41 21.92 -8.59
N GLY A 157 0.73 21.67 -7.47
CA GLY A 157 1.24 20.78 -6.41
C GLY A 157 1.18 19.31 -6.82
N SER A 158 2.19 18.55 -6.40
CA SER A 158 2.26 17.09 -6.54
C SER A 158 2.25 16.44 -5.16
N TYR A 159 1.47 15.37 -5.02
CA TYR A 159 1.24 14.67 -3.76
C TYR A 159 1.21 13.17 -4.04
N ASP A 160 1.86 12.38 -3.20
CA ASP A 160 1.89 10.93 -3.36
C ASP A 160 1.51 10.18 -2.08
N THR A 161 1.02 8.97 -2.27
CA THR A 161 0.69 8.04 -1.19
C THR A 161 0.63 6.61 -1.70
N PHE A 162 0.55 5.65 -0.78
CA PHE A 162 0.19 4.27 -1.10
C PHE A 162 -1.32 4.07 -1.00
N VAL A 163 -1.86 3.35 -1.99
CA VAL A 163 -3.24 2.87 -2.02
C VAL A 163 -3.19 1.36 -1.93
N ASP A 164 -3.63 0.85 -0.80
CA ASP A 164 -3.70 -0.59 -0.58
C ASP A 164 -5.13 -1.10 -0.76
N THR A 165 -5.26 -2.20 -1.52
CA THR A 165 -6.54 -2.77 -1.94
C THR A 165 -6.59 -4.30 -1.75
N GLU A 166 -7.77 -4.83 -1.49
CA GLU A 166 -7.96 -6.28 -1.24
C GLU A 166 -7.92 -7.12 -2.52
N ARG A 167 -8.04 -6.48 -3.69
CA ARG A 167 -8.16 -7.12 -4.99
C ARG A 167 -7.32 -6.41 -6.04
N ASP A 168 -6.74 -7.18 -6.95
CA ASP A 168 -6.09 -6.63 -8.13
C ASP A 168 -7.11 -5.94 -9.02
N VAL A 169 -6.86 -4.71 -9.43
CA VAL A 169 -7.67 -4.06 -10.47
C VAL A 169 -7.25 -4.50 -11.88
N GLY A 170 -6.12 -5.20 -12.01
CA GLY A 170 -5.52 -5.60 -13.27
C GLY A 170 -4.85 -4.42 -13.97
N GLU A 171 -4.85 -4.42 -15.30
CA GLU A 171 -4.34 -3.30 -16.09
C GLU A 171 -5.21 -2.06 -15.87
N VAL A 172 -4.64 -0.99 -15.30
CA VAL A 172 -5.36 0.24 -14.98
C VAL A 172 -5.72 0.96 -16.29
N THR A 173 -7.02 1.12 -16.55
CA THR A 173 -7.53 1.69 -17.80
C THR A 173 -7.83 3.18 -17.68
N HIS A 174 -8.29 3.61 -16.50
CA HIS A 174 -8.58 5.00 -16.18
C HIS A 174 -8.61 5.19 -14.67
N VAL A 175 -8.56 6.45 -14.24
CA VAL A 175 -8.67 6.81 -12.82
C VAL A 175 -9.71 7.90 -12.63
N LYS A 176 -10.33 7.94 -11.45
CA LYS A 176 -11.27 9.01 -11.09
C LYS A 176 -10.73 9.81 -9.92
N PHE A 177 -10.71 11.12 -10.11
CA PHE A 177 -10.36 12.12 -9.12
C PHE A 177 -11.61 12.83 -8.62
N VAL A 178 -11.71 13.06 -7.32
CA VAL A 178 -12.73 13.92 -6.72
C VAL A 178 -12.10 14.73 -5.61
N TRP A 179 -12.48 16.00 -5.50
CA TRP A 179 -12.00 16.88 -4.46
C TRP A 179 -13.16 17.53 -3.71
N ASN A 180 -12.85 17.91 -2.48
CA ASN A 180 -13.79 18.50 -1.54
C ASN A 180 -13.16 19.68 -0.82
N ASN A 181 -13.99 20.67 -0.55
CA ASN A 181 -13.65 21.74 0.36
C ASN A 181 -13.66 21.20 1.80
N ASN A 182 -12.74 21.70 2.62
CA ASN A 182 -12.82 21.49 4.07
C ASN A 182 -13.60 22.60 4.78
N ILE A 183 -13.98 23.66 4.06
CA ILE A 183 -14.63 24.88 4.57
C ILE A 183 -15.61 25.38 3.51
N ILE A 184 -16.76 25.92 3.92
CA ILE A 184 -17.71 26.59 3.00
C ILE A 184 -16.97 27.73 2.27
N ASN A 185 -16.79 27.61 0.95
CA ASN A 185 -16.09 28.61 0.13
C ASN A 185 -17.03 29.24 -0.91
N PRO A 186 -17.50 30.49 -0.68
CA PRO A 186 -18.49 31.14 -1.56
C PRO A 186 -17.96 31.50 -2.95
N MET A 187 -16.65 31.39 -3.20
CA MET A 187 -16.08 31.67 -4.52
C MET A 187 -16.05 30.44 -5.45
N LEU A 188 -16.62 29.30 -5.04
CA LEU A 188 -16.73 28.08 -5.86
C LEU A 188 -15.43 27.72 -6.59
N PRO A 189 -14.31 27.51 -5.86
CA PRO A 189 -13.05 27.17 -6.50
C PRO A 189 -13.19 25.88 -7.32
N ARG A 190 -12.36 25.73 -8.35
CA ARG A 190 -12.28 24.49 -9.14
C ARG A 190 -10.90 23.89 -9.02
N PHE A 191 -10.86 22.57 -8.94
CA PHE A 191 -9.63 21.78 -8.99
C PHE A 191 -9.82 20.60 -9.94
N GLY A 192 -8.71 20.17 -10.53
CA GLY A 192 -8.62 18.92 -11.27
C GLY A 192 -7.24 18.33 -11.08
N ALA A 193 -7.13 17.01 -11.19
CA ALA A 193 -5.85 16.36 -11.39
C ALA A 193 -5.45 16.56 -12.86
N THR A 194 -4.23 17.08 -13.07
CA THR A 194 -3.65 17.24 -14.40
C THR A 194 -2.93 15.98 -14.86
N ARG A 195 -2.29 15.30 -13.90
CA ARG A 195 -1.53 14.08 -14.10
C ARG A 195 -1.70 13.18 -12.88
N ILE A 196 -2.01 11.90 -13.11
CA ILE A 196 -1.97 10.86 -12.09
C ILE A 196 -1.08 9.73 -12.59
N GLN A 197 -0.02 9.45 -11.84
CA GLN A 197 0.85 8.29 -12.05
C GLN A 197 0.49 7.21 -11.03
N VAL A 198 0.34 5.99 -11.50
CA VAL A 198 0.05 4.82 -10.69
C VAL A 198 1.16 3.80 -10.94
N LEU A 199 1.98 3.55 -9.94
CA LEU A 199 2.98 2.49 -9.95
C LEU A 199 2.41 1.29 -9.21
N ARG A 200 2.18 0.19 -9.94
CA ARG A 200 1.72 -1.07 -9.38
C ARG A 200 2.90 -1.76 -8.68
N GLY A 201 2.70 -2.16 -7.43
CA GLY A 201 3.76 -2.73 -6.62
C GLY A 201 4.27 -4.07 -7.15
N GLN A 202 3.38 -4.95 -7.60
CA GLN A 202 3.67 -6.36 -7.90
C GLN A 202 4.71 -6.56 -9.01
N ASP A 203 4.67 -5.71 -10.04
CA ASP A 203 5.47 -5.85 -11.25
C ASP A 203 6.17 -4.55 -11.67
N SER A 204 6.14 -3.54 -10.78
CA SER A 204 6.72 -2.21 -11.01
C SER A 204 6.24 -1.52 -12.30
N ARG A 205 5.08 -1.91 -12.84
CA ARG A 205 4.49 -1.22 -14.00
C ARG A 205 3.93 0.13 -13.61
N THR A 206 4.22 1.12 -14.44
CA THR A 206 3.72 2.49 -14.26
C THR A 206 2.66 2.81 -15.30
N PHE A 207 1.52 3.31 -14.84
CA PHE A 207 0.42 3.81 -15.63
C PHE A 207 0.31 5.32 -15.47
N GLU A 208 0.07 6.03 -16.55
CA GLU A 208 0.01 7.50 -16.51
C GLU A 208 -1.27 8.02 -17.17
N PHE A 209 -2.01 8.84 -16.41
CA PHE A 209 -3.30 9.39 -16.80
C PHE A 209 -3.29 10.91 -16.77
N CYS A 210 -3.85 11.54 -17.80
CA CYS A 210 -3.83 12.99 -17.98
C CYS A 210 -5.23 13.53 -18.29
N ARG A 211 -5.52 14.73 -17.81
CA ARG A 211 -6.73 15.50 -18.16
C ARG A 211 -6.49 16.97 -17.85
N GLN A 212 -6.97 17.89 -18.70
CA GLN A 212 -6.77 19.34 -18.46
C GLN A 212 -7.97 20.03 -17.78
N GLU A 213 -9.11 19.35 -17.70
CA GLU A 213 -10.36 19.91 -17.16
C GLU A 213 -10.29 20.13 -15.63
N LYS A 214 -10.81 21.27 -15.16
CA LYS A 214 -11.02 21.53 -13.72
C LYS A 214 -12.50 21.35 -13.39
N VAL A 215 -12.79 20.66 -12.29
CA VAL A 215 -14.15 20.36 -11.87
C VAL A 215 -14.54 21.11 -10.59
N LEU A 216 -15.84 21.29 -10.38
CA LEU A 216 -16.37 21.78 -9.11
C LEU A 216 -16.15 20.73 -8.00
N GLU A 217 -16.33 21.14 -6.75
CA GLU A 217 -16.34 20.23 -5.61
C GLU A 217 -17.37 19.11 -5.83
N ASN A 218 -17.07 17.90 -5.33
CA ASN A 218 -17.92 16.72 -5.41
C ASN A 218 -18.22 16.22 -6.84
N VAL A 219 -17.59 16.80 -7.86
CA VAL A 219 -17.71 16.32 -9.24
C VAL A 219 -16.56 15.38 -9.55
N LEU A 220 -16.87 14.19 -10.06
CA LEU A 220 -15.88 13.19 -10.47
C LEU A 220 -15.24 13.62 -11.80
N GLN A 221 -13.93 13.78 -11.78
CA GLN A 221 -13.12 13.95 -12.96
C GLN A 221 -12.54 12.58 -13.35
N THR A 222 -12.80 12.13 -14.58
CA THR A 222 -12.19 10.90 -15.11
C THR A 222 -10.92 11.25 -15.90
N LEU A 223 -9.81 10.58 -15.66
CA LEU A 223 -8.57 10.76 -16.42
C LEU A 223 -8.30 9.51 -17.26
N SER A 224 -8.00 9.70 -18.53
CA SER A 224 -7.63 8.66 -19.50
C SER A 224 -6.11 8.60 -19.66
N PRO A 225 -5.57 7.52 -20.28
CA PRO A 225 -4.13 7.41 -20.52
C PRO A 225 -3.57 8.65 -21.23
N CYS A 226 -2.43 9.16 -20.79
CA CYS A 226 -1.81 10.33 -21.42
C CYS A 226 -1.51 10.07 -22.90
N GLY A 227 -1.80 11.03 -23.77
CA GLY A 227 -1.60 10.88 -25.22
C GLY A 227 -2.71 10.11 -25.94
N SER A 228 -3.78 9.70 -25.25
CA SER A 228 -5.02 9.29 -25.92
C SER A 228 -5.63 10.52 -26.65
N PRO A 229 -6.05 10.39 -27.93
CA PRO A 229 -6.65 11.48 -28.69
C PRO A 229 -7.97 11.99 -28.08
#